data_AF-A0A4R8RAM6-F1
#
_entry.id   AF-A0A4R8RAM6-F1
#
_cell.length_a   1.000
_cell.length_b   1.000
_cell.length_c   1.000
_cell.angle_alpha   90.00
_cell.angle_beta   90.00
_cell.angle_gamma   90.00
#
_symmetry.space_group_name_H-M   'P 1'
#
loop_
_entity.id
_entity.type
_entity.pdbx_description
1 polymer ?
#
loop_
_entity_poly.entity_id
_entity_poly.type
_entity_poly.pdbx_seq_one_letter_code
_entity_poly.pdbx_strand_id
1 'polypeptide(L)'
;MVVYDTGRQVLDDGAKIRDFCGYWEILKSHQGELSQAGVDFSGLPMDRSAADFDSAYYKEADINLKVIRESGDHLQDAVAGGTEQVGLIGETERLSQYLKGNAADAAWEKYKTNTEQLQTNLQKLKDAQEAIKGVDDNLYFGLNKKQDEYTAAITLMIEGTIQNNPADFANRLSTGAAAIMADNKGLEDSEKHLYAWHGSPGVNWPARQVKDDLCTSVIGAFATAIAAFNDANASMDQFVTDNYTILREALNISENGPAIGAFATAIAAFNDANASMDQFVTDNYTILREALNISENGPEESSFNKVTMEQLQAVFNQGNFASLPAEQQQRILDQLNAMMEHAGINTPQRQAAFLATCAIESGELTMWYEGAYPGGPDADWFNAHYGPQTPKGQELGNIEPGDGARFMGRGPIQVTGRSNYQHFTDWYNQSYNPNPPMDFTQTPELLQQPEYGFAAAEWYWTTHGINAAADSGGIDAVTDIVNYYDGNRDKKRDVYQRALSVLGG
;
A
#
# COMPACT_ATOMS: atom_id res chain seq x y z
N MET A 1 3.41 15.13 0.45
CA MET A 1 4.20 14.44 -0.59
C MET A 1 3.22 13.57 -1.35
N VAL A 2 3.16 13.66 -2.69
CA VAL A 2 2.28 12.80 -3.47
C VAL A 2 2.85 11.38 -3.41
N VAL A 3 2.01 10.41 -3.05
CA VAL A 3 2.40 8.99 -3.00
C VAL A 3 1.90 8.36 -4.28
N TYR A 4 2.81 7.73 -5.02
CA TYR A 4 2.48 7.00 -6.25
C TYR A 4 2.60 5.50 -6.01
N ASP A 5 1.71 4.76 -6.66
CA ASP A 5 1.61 3.31 -6.60
C ASP A 5 2.42 2.65 -7.71
N THR A 6 2.59 3.33 -8.85
CA THR A 6 3.29 2.79 -10.02
C THR A 6 4.29 3.76 -10.60
N GLY A 7 5.33 3.23 -11.25
CA GLY A 7 6.27 4.01 -12.03
C GLY A 7 5.58 4.80 -13.14
N ARG A 8 4.48 4.26 -13.69
CA ARG A 8 3.64 4.97 -14.66
C ARG A 8 3.13 6.30 -14.13
N GLN A 9 2.62 6.34 -12.91
CA GLN A 9 2.07 7.58 -12.35
C GLN A 9 3.16 8.63 -12.10
N VAL A 10 4.36 8.20 -11.68
CA VAL A 10 5.53 9.10 -11.54
C VAL A 10 5.93 9.67 -12.89
N LEU A 11 6.04 8.83 -13.92
CA LEU A 11 6.43 9.25 -15.27
C LEU A 11 5.34 10.07 -15.98
N ASP A 12 4.07 9.90 -15.63
CA ASP A 12 2.96 10.67 -16.21
C ASP A 12 2.84 12.07 -15.61
N ASP A 13 3.33 12.30 -14.38
CA ASP A 13 3.29 13.62 -13.76
C ASP A 13 4.18 14.61 -14.52
N GLY A 14 3.56 15.65 -15.10
CA GLY A 14 4.28 16.67 -15.89
C GLY A 14 4.91 16.18 -17.21
N ALA A 15 4.56 14.99 -17.71
CA ALA A 15 5.21 14.38 -18.86
C ALA A 15 5.11 15.21 -20.15
N LYS A 16 6.27 15.59 -20.74
CA LYS A 16 6.35 16.28 -22.03
C LYS A 16 6.71 15.37 -23.22
N ILE A 17 6.85 14.07 -23.03
CA ILE A 17 7.25 13.13 -24.10
C ILE A 17 6.34 13.20 -25.33
N ARG A 18 5.03 13.42 -25.13
CA ARG A 18 4.05 13.59 -26.21
C ARG A 18 4.34 14.82 -27.08
N ASP A 19 4.84 15.90 -26.49
CA ASP A 19 5.24 17.09 -27.25
C ASP A 19 6.41 16.74 -28.16
N PHE A 20 7.48 16.14 -27.63
CA PHE A 20 8.62 15.69 -28.43
C PHE A 20 8.19 14.79 -29.60
N CYS A 21 7.35 13.79 -29.32
CA CYS A 21 6.79 12.89 -30.34
C CYS A 21 6.07 13.65 -31.46
N GLY A 22 5.29 14.68 -31.13
CA GLY A 22 4.62 15.53 -32.11
C GLY A 22 5.59 16.28 -33.02
N TYR A 23 6.63 16.91 -32.44
CA TYR A 23 7.65 17.61 -33.24
C TYR A 23 8.50 16.64 -34.06
N TRP A 24 8.78 15.45 -33.54
CA TRP A 24 9.52 14.41 -34.26
C TRP A 24 8.79 13.95 -35.53
N GLU A 25 7.48 13.70 -35.46
CA GLU A 25 6.68 13.33 -36.63
C GLU A 25 6.62 14.45 -37.66
N ILE A 26 6.54 15.73 -37.22
CA ILE A 26 6.61 16.87 -38.13
C ILE A 26 7.96 16.89 -38.86
N LEU A 27 9.07 16.73 -38.14
CA LEU A 27 10.41 16.68 -38.74
C LEU A 27 10.53 15.52 -39.75
N LYS A 28 10.05 14.33 -39.39
CA LYS A 28 10.07 13.15 -40.27
C LYS A 28 9.26 13.36 -41.54
N SER A 29 8.09 13.98 -41.46
CA SER A 29 7.27 14.25 -42.64
C SER A 29 7.95 15.20 -43.66
N HIS A 30 8.87 16.07 -43.19
CA HIS A 30 9.63 16.99 -44.03
C HIS A 30 11.05 16.46 -44.40
N GLN A 31 11.43 15.26 -43.93
CA GLN A 31 12.77 14.71 -44.16
C GLN A 31 13.14 14.65 -45.65
N GLY A 32 12.19 14.27 -46.51
CA GLY A 32 12.42 14.08 -47.94
C GLY A 32 12.85 15.38 -48.65
N GLU A 33 12.11 16.47 -48.44
CA GLU A 33 12.42 17.77 -49.03
C GLU A 33 13.65 18.43 -48.40
N LEU A 34 13.85 18.27 -47.09
CA LEU A 34 15.03 18.78 -46.38
C LEU A 34 16.31 18.05 -46.82
N SER A 35 16.22 16.74 -47.08
CA SER A 35 17.35 15.95 -47.61
C SER A 35 17.71 16.38 -49.04
N GLN A 36 16.71 16.68 -49.88
CA GLN A 36 16.94 17.24 -51.21
C GLN A 36 17.57 18.64 -51.15
N ALA A 37 17.21 19.44 -50.16
CA ALA A 37 17.86 20.70 -49.81
C ALA A 37 19.27 20.52 -49.18
N GLY A 38 19.71 19.28 -48.97
CA GLY A 38 21.03 18.96 -48.43
C GLY A 38 21.19 19.24 -46.94
N VAL A 39 20.10 19.32 -46.17
CA VAL A 39 20.14 19.30 -44.70
C VAL A 39 20.64 17.92 -44.25
N ASP A 40 21.59 17.92 -43.32
CA ASP A 40 22.21 16.68 -42.83
C ASP A 40 21.45 16.13 -41.62
N PHE A 41 20.99 14.89 -41.73
CA PHE A 41 20.28 14.14 -40.68
C PHE A 41 21.15 13.06 -40.04
N SER A 42 22.43 12.95 -40.40
CA SER A 42 23.33 11.86 -39.95
C SER A 42 23.47 11.75 -38.43
N GLY A 43 23.24 12.86 -37.70
CA GLY A 43 23.23 12.89 -36.24
C GLY A 43 21.91 12.46 -35.59
N LEU A 44 20.89 12.08 -36.36
CA LEU A 44 19.56 11.70 -35.87
C LEU A 44 19.19 10.26 -36.23
N PRO A 45 18.55 9.51 -35.31
CA PRO A 45 18.09 8.15 -35.57
C PRO A 45 16.77 8.16 -36.36
N MET A 46 16.83 8.54 -37.65
CA MET A 46 15.64 8.74 -38.49
C MET A 46 14.83 7.47 -38.75
N ASP A 47 15.43 6.30 -38.50
CA ASP A 47 14.76 5.00 -38.51
C ASP A 47 13.74 4.84 -37.38
N ARG A 48 13.93 5.53 -36.23
CA ARG A 48 13.00 5.50 -35.10
C ARG A 48 11.70 6.28 -35.37
N SER A 49 10.58 5.70 -34.97
CA SER A 49 9.27 6.34 -34.90
C SER A 49 9.09 7.13 -33.60
N ALA A 50 8.08 8.00 -33.52
CA ALA A 50 7.72 8.63 -32.25
C ALA A 50 7.34 7.59 -31.17
N ALA A 51 6.69 6.49 -31.56
CA ALA A 51 6.34 5.41 -30.64
C ALA A 51 7.57 4.73 -30.00
N ASP A 52 8.71 4.71 -30.69
CA ASP A 52 9.97 4.17 -30.13
C ASP A 52 10.56 5.09 -29.04
N PHE A 53 10.28 6.39 -29.09
CA PHE A 53 10.69 7.32 -28.03
C PHE A 53 9.73 7.28 -26.85
N ASP A 54 8.43 7.20 -27.11
CA ASP A 54 7.39 7.02 -26.08
C ASP A 54 7.61 5.71 -25.30
N SER A 55 7.85 4.61 -26.01
CA SER A 55 8.14 3.31 -25.38
C SER A 55 9.43 3.32 -24.56
N ALA A 56 10.48 4.01 -25.04
CA ALA A 56 11.73 4.15 -24.29
C ALA A 56 11.54 4.98 -23.01
N TYR A 57 10.72 6.04 -23.06
CA TYR A 57 10.37 6.82 -21.88
C TYR A 57 9.64 5.98 -20.83
N TYR A 58 8.65 5.18 -21.24
CA TYR A 58 7.82 4.37 -20.34
C TYR A 58 8.38 2.98 -20.02
N LYS A 59 9.65 2.69 -20.33
CA LYS A 59 10.26 1.37 -20.13
C LYS A 59 10.10 0.84 -18.70
N GLU A 60 10.14 1.70 -17.69
CA GLU A 60 10.01 1.35 -16.26
C GLU A 60 8.61 1.63 -15.68
N ALA A 61 7.60 1.85 -16.53
CA ALA A 61 6.24 2.18 -16.08
C ALA A 61 5.59 1.09 -15.22
N ASP A 62 5.97 -0.17 -15.44
CA ASP A 62 5.41 -1.34 -14.77
C ASP A 62 6.02 -1.60 -13.37
N ILE A 63 6.97 -0.77 -12.92
CA ILE A 63 7.47 -0.85 -11.53
C ILE A 63 6.31 -0.56 -10.58
N ASN A 64 5.99 -1.53 -9.72
CA ASN A 64 4.93 -1.43 -8.73
C ASN A 64 5.51 -0.99 -7.38
N LEU A 65 5.57 0.33 -7.16
CA LEU A 65 6.08 0.94 -5.93
C LEU A 65 5.22 0.56 -4.72
N LYS A 66 3.89 0.45 -4.91
CA LYS A 66 2.96 0.04 -3.87
C LYS A 66 3.30 -1.34 -3.30
N VAL A 67 3.53 -2.33 -4.15
CA VAL A 67 3.88 -3.69 -3.70
C VAL A 67 5.20 -3.71 -2.95
N ILE A 68 6.21 -2.96 -3.41
CA ILE A 68 7.51 -2.87 -2.72
C ILE A 68 7.31 -2.27 -1.32
N ARG A 69 6.52 -1.22 -1.20
CA ARG A 69 6.21 -0.55 0.06
C ARG A 69 5.43 -1.44 1.02
N GLU A 70 4.33 -2.05 0.56
CA GLU A 70 3.52 -3.00 1.34
C GLU A 70 4.37 -4.17 1.86
N SER A 71 5.32 -4.63 1.05
CA SER A 71 6.26 -5.68 1.45
C SER A 71 7.24 -5.20 2.53
N GLY A 72 7.67 -3.94 2.46
CA GLY A 72 8.45 -3.29 3.52
C GLY A 72 7.67 -3.20 4.83
N ASP A 73 6.38 -2.85 4.76
CA ASP A 73 5.49 -2.76 5.91
C ASP A 73 5.28 -4.15 6.55
N HIS A 74 5.06 -5.19 5.74
CA HIS A 74 4.97 -6.57 6.24
C HIS A 74 6.26 -7.05 6.92
N LEU A 75 7.43 -6.69 6.38
CA LEU A 75 8.71 -6.98 7.04
C LEU A 75 8.88 -6.19 8.34
N GLN A 76 8.37 -4.96 8.41
CA GLN A 76 8.38 -4.17 9.64
C GLN A 76 7.56 -4.85 10.74
N ASP A 77 6.38 -5.34 10.42
CA ASP A 77 5.52 -6.07 11.35
C ASP A 77 6.20 -7.36 11.83
N ALA A 78 6.85 -8.08 10.92
CA ALA A 78 7.64 -9.26 11.23
C ALA A 78 8.82 -8.96 12.19
N VAL A 79 9.56 -7.87 11.93
CA VAL A 79 10.67 -7.42 12.80
C VAL A 79 10.16 -7.05 14.19
N ALA A 80 8.99 -6.41 14.27
CA ALA A 80 8.36 -6.06 15.54
C ALA A 80 8.01 -7.33 16.34
N GLY A 81 7.31 -8.30 15.73
CA GLY A 81 6.96 -9.57 16.36
C GLY A 81 8.18 -10.39 16.80
N GLY A 82 9.21 -10.49 15.94
CA GLY A 82 10.45 -11.17 16.29
C GLY A 82 11.23 -10.48 17.42
N THR A 83 11.17 -9.15 17.52
CA THR A 83 11.78 -8.39 18.62
C THR A 83 11.07 -8.63 19.94
N GLU A 84 9.74 -8.69 19.93
CA GLU A 84 8.93 -9.04 21.12
C GLU A 84 9.26 -10.45 21.62
N GLN A 85 9.39 -11.42 20.71
CA GLN A 85 9.78 -12.79 21.05
C GLN A 85 11.17 -12.88 21.68
N VAL A 86 12.17 -12.14 21.16
CA VAL A 86 13.49 -12.04 21.80
C VAL A 86 13.37 -11.46 23.22
N GLY A 87 12.46 -10.51 23.43
CA GLY A 87 12.16 -9.94 24.75
C GLY A 87 11.64 -10.98 25.74
N LEU A 88 10.62 -11.75 25.35
CA LEU A 88 10.04 -12.83 26.15
C LEU A 88 11.05 -13.93 26.49
N ILE A 89 11.99 -14.19 25.56
CA ILE A 89 13.10 -15.12 25.80
C ILE A 89 14.01 -14.61 26.91
N GLY A 90 14.37 -13.33 26.88
CA GLY A 90 15.17 -12.71 27.93
C GLY A 90 14.50 -12.78 29.32
N GLU A 91 13.17 -12.75 29.39
CA GLU A 91 12.42 -12.95 30.64
C GLU A 91 12.51 -14.40 31.13
N THR A 92 12.41 -15.37 30.22
CA THR A 92 12.57 -16.80 30.54
C THR A 92 13.99 -17.11 31.03
N GLU A 93 15.01 -16.47 30.45
CA GLU A 93 16.40 -16.60 30.90
C GLU A 93 16.59 -16.15 32.35
N ARG A 94 15.92 -15.07 32.77
CA ARG A 94 15.92 -14.62 34.17
C ARG A 94 15.26 -15.62 35.12
N LEU A 95 14.35 -16.45 34.62
CA LEU A 95 13.67 -17.49 35.37
C LEU A 95 14.43 -18.83 35.39
N SER A 96 15.42 -19.01 34.51
CA SER A 96 16.20 -20.26 34.38
C SER A 96 16.89 -20.70 35.68
N GLN A 97 17.29 -19.75 36.52
CA GLN A 97 17.89 -20.01 37.84
C GLN A 97 16.99 -20.79 38.81
N TYR A 98 15.68 -20.86 38.52
CA TYR A 98 14.71 -21.61 39.31
C TYR A 98 14.44 -23.02 38.77
N LEU A 99 14.92 -23.36 37.56
CA LEU A 99 14.81 -24.68 36.96
C LEU A 99 15.90 -25.62 37.51
N LYS A 100 15.58 -26.90 37.76
CA LYS A 100 16.53 -27.88 38.33
C LYS A 100 16.44 -29.25 37.64
N GLY A 101 17.61 -29.85 37.35
CA GLY A 101 17.75 -31.25 36.93
C GLY A 101 18.26 -31.41 35.48
N ASN A 102 18.79 -32.61 35.14
CA ASN A 102 19.46 -32.86 33.86
C ASN A 102 18.58 -32.60 32.62
N ALA A 103 17.26 -32.78 32.72
CA ALA A 103 16.32 -32.47 31.64
C ALA A 103 16.17 -30.95 31.43
N ALA A 104 16.19 -30.17 32.51
CA ALA A 104 16.18 -28.71 32.45
C ALA A 104 17.51 -28.16 31.90
N ASP A 105 18.64 -28.78 32.21
CA ASP A 105 19.95 -28.38 31.66
C ASP A 105 20.04 -28.65 30.14
N ALA A 106 19.53 -29.80 29.67
CA ALA A 106 19.47 -30.11 28.24
C ALA A 106 18.47 -29.21 27.48
N ALA A 107 17.34 -28.87 28.11
CA ALA A 107 16.41 -27.86 27.62
C ALA A 107 17.09 -26.51 27.40
N TRP A 108 17.87 -26.10 28.40
CA TRP A 108 18.54 -24.82 28.47
C TRP A 108 19.61 -24.65 27.38
N GLU A 109 20.33 -25.71 27.04
CA GLU A 109 21.31 -25.66 25.94
C GLU A 109 20.64 -25.63 24.55
N LYS A 110 19.53 -26.37 24.36
CA LYS A 110 18.71 -26.26 23.13
C LYS A 110 18.10 -24.85 23.01
N TYR A 111 17.71 -24.27 24.15
CA TYR A 111 17.17 -22.92 24.26
C TYR A 111 18.15 -21.82 23.83
N LYS A 112 19.41 -21.88 24.30
CA LYS A 112 20.47 -20.94 23.89
C LYS A 112 20.74 -21.01 22.38
N THR A 113 20.88 -22.22 21.84
CA THR A 113 21.15 -22.43 20.41
C THR A 113 20.05 -21.82 19.55
N ASN A 114 18.79 -22.03 19.93
CA ASN A 114 17.64 -21.47 19.21
C ASN A 114 17.52 -19.95 19.40
N THR A 115 17.91 -19.41 20.56
CA THR A 115 17.98 -17.95 20.80
C THR A 115 19.02 -17.28 19.88
N GLU A 116 20.19 -17.89 19.71
CA GLU A 116 21.22 -17.40 18.79
C GLU A 116 20.73 -17.44 17.32
N GLN A 117 20.04 -18.51 16.94
CA GLN A 117 19.43 -18.65 15.62
C GLN A 117 18.32 -17.60 15.38
N LEU A 118 17.49 -17.34 16.41
CA LEU A 118 16.45 -16.33 16.38
C LEU A 118 17.03 -14.93 16.18
N GLN A 119 18.04 -14.56 16.97
CA GLN A 119 18.71 -13.27 16.87
C GLN A 119 19.35 -13.08 15.50
N THR A 120 19.94 -14.15 14.95
CA THR A 120 20.50 -14.16 13.59
C THR A 120 19.41 -13.94 12.54
N ASN A 121 18.26 -14.61 12.66
CA ASN A 121 17.14 -14.44 11.74
C ASN A 121 16.49 -13.05 11.85
N LEU A 122 16.36 -12.51 13.07
CA LEU A 122 15.86 -11.16 13.30
C LEU A 122 16.78 -10.11 12.69
N GLN A 123 18.09 -10.29 12.76
CA GLN A 123 19.03 -9.39 12.10
C GLN A 123 18.86 -9.42 10.58
N LYS A 124 18.71 -10.61 9.97
CA LYS A 124 18.43 -10.74 8.53
C LYS A 124 17.13 -10.04 8.13
N LEU A 125 16.08 -10.14 8.96
CA LEU A 125 14.81 -9.45 8.70
C LEU A 125 14.96 -7.92 8.77
N LYS A 126 15.74 -7.40 9.72
CA LYS A 126 16.06 -5.96 9.80
C LYS A 126 16.85 -5.49 8.57
N ASP A 127 17.85 -6.25 8.16
CA ASP A 127 18.67 -5.94 6.99
C ASP A 127 17.80 -5.95 5.71
N ALA A 128 16.89 -6.93 5.58
CA ALA A 128 15.92 -7.00 4.48
C ALA A 128 14.91 -5.84 4.49
N GLN A 129 14.40 -5.47 5.67
CA GLN A 129 13.47 -4.34 5.83
C GLN A 129 14.13 -3.02 5.39
N GLU A 130 15.36 -2.76 5.86
CA GLU A 130 16.10 -1.54 5.52
C GLU A 130 16.42 -1.49 4.03
N ALA A 131 16.81 -2.62 3.42
CA ALA A 131 17.06 -2.73 2.00
C ALA A 131 15.81 -2.49 1.14
N ILE A 132 14.66 -3.09 1.48
CA ILE A 132 13.40 -2.89 0.75
C ILE A 132 12.97 -1.42 0.81
N LYS A 133 13.02 -0.81 2.00
CA LYS A 133 12.68 0.60 2.17
C LYS A 133 13.60 1.51 1.34
N GLY A 134 14.91 1.25 1.39
CA GLY A 134 15.88 1.98 0.58
C GLY A 134 15.60 1.85 -0.92
N VAL A 135 15.13 0.69 -1.38
CA VAL A 135 14.82 0.44 -2.79
C VAL A 135 13.54 1.13 -3.25
N ASP A 136 12.48 1.22 -2.44
CA ASP A 136 11.28 2.03 -2.77
C ASP A 136 11.67 3.51 -2.97
N ASP A 137 12.37 4.09 -1.98
CA ASP A 137 12.81 5.48 -2.00
C ASP A 137 13.72 5.77 -3.22
N ASN A 138 14.67 4.87 -3.48
CA ASN A 138 15.58 4.98 -4.60
C ASN A 138 14.83 4.91 -5.94
N LEU A 139 14.01 3.88 -6.17
CA LEU A 139 13.30 3.71 -7.44
C LEU A 139 12.37 4.90 -7.72
N TYR A 140 11.68 5.41 -6.69
CA TYR A 140 10.91 6.64 -6.77
C TYR A 140 11.78 7.83 -7.20
N PHE A 141 12.94 8.03 -6.57
CA PHE A 141 13.85 9.11 -6.93
C PHE A 141 14.40 8.98 -8.36
N GLY A 142 14.79 7.78 -8.78
CA GLY A 142 15.28 7.50 -10.13
C GLY A 142 14.25 7.80 -11.22
N LEU A 143 12.99 7.41 -10.99
CA LEU A 143 11.88 7.71 -11.90
C LEU A 143 11.60 9.21 -12.03
N ASN A 144 11.57 9.95 -10.91
CA ASN A 144 11.42 11.41 -10.94
C ASN A 144 12.59 12.07 -11.68
N LYS A 145 13.82 11.66 -11.39
CA LYS A 145 15.00 12.21 -12.06
C LYS A 145 14.94 12.00 -13.58
N LYS A 146 14.55 10.80 -14.03
CA LYS A 146 14.35 10.52 -15.46
C LYS A 146 13.29 11.43 -16.08
N GLN A 147 12.15 11.59 -15.40
CA GLN A 147 11.07 12.46 -15.85
C GLN A 147 11.50 13.93 -15.92
N ASP A 148 12.26 14.42 -14.95
CA ASP A 148 12.83 15.78 -14.92
C ASP A 148 13.83 15.99 -16.07
N GLU A 149 14.74 15.05 -16.31
CA GLU A 149 15.74 15.13 -17.38
C GLU A 149 15.08 15.17 -18.76
N TYR A 150 14.07 14.32 -19.00
CA TYR A 150 13.26 14.36 -20.22
C TYR A 150 12.54 15.70 -20.37
N THR A 151 11.87 16.16 -19.31
CA THR A 151 11.10 17.41 -19.33
C THR A 151 11.99 18.62 -19.58
N ALA A 152 13.17 18.68 -18.95
CA ALA A 152 14.14 19.74 -19.15
C ALA A 152 14.70 19.74 -20.58
N ALA A 153 15.06 18.56 -21.11
CA ALA A 153 15.57 18.43 -22.47
C ALA A 153 14.52 18.86 -23.52
N ILE A 154 13.26 18.43 -23.35
CA ILE A 154 12.16 18.79 -24.25
C ILE A 154 11.83 20.27 -24.15
N THR A 155 11.81 20.82 -22.94
CA THR A 155 11.58 22.25 -22.72
C THR A 155 12.67 23.10 -23.37
N LEU A 156 13.94 22.73 -23.19
CA LEU A 156 15.05 23.43 -23.84
C LEU A 156 15.01 23.30 -25.37
N MET A 157 14.62 22.13 -25.89
CA MET A 157 14.47 21.91 -27.33
C MET A 157 13.37 22.81 -27.90
N ILE A 158 12.16 22.76 -27.34
CA ILE A 158 10.98 23.43 -27.89
C ILE A 158 10.97 24.91 -27.54
N GLU A 159 11.07 25.26 -26.25
CA GLU A 159 10.89 26.63 -25.76
C GLU A 159 12.20 27.42 -25.78
N GLY A 160 13.35 26.73 -25.67
CA GLY A 160 14.66 27.38 -25.70
C GLY A 160 15.19 27.58 -27.12
N THR A 161 15.19 26.53 -27.94
CA THR A 161 15.93 26.51 -29.21
C THR A 161 15.04 26.63 -30.44
N ILE A 162 13.99 25.82 -30.55
CA ILE A 162 13.10 25.81 -31.72
C ILE A 162 12.20 27.04 -31.71
N GLN A 163 11.57 27.36 -30.57
CA GLN A 163 10.71 28.52 -30.35
C GLN A 163 9.56 28.66 -31.36
N ASN A 164 9.01 27.53 -31.80
CA ASN A 164 7.85 27.46 -32.68
C ASN A 164 6.79 26.61 -32.02
N ASN A 165 5.51 26.93 -32.24
CA ASN A 165 4.45 25.94 -32.05
C ASN A 165 4.48 24.92 -33.21
N PRO A 166 3.72 23.81 -33.15
CA PRO A 166 3.78 22.77 -34.18
C PRO A 166 3.48 23.27 -35.62
N ALA A 167 2.54 24.21 -35.77
CA ALA A 167 2.18 24.74 -37.09
C ALA A 167 3.29 25.64 -37.66
N ASP A 168 3.85 26.51 -36.82
CA ASP A 168 4.98 27.36 -37.20
C ASP A 168 6.23 26.52 -37.47
N PHE A 169 6.43 25.43 -36.73
CA PHE A 169 7.53 24.50 -36.95
C PHE A 169 7.42 23.83 -38.33
N ALA A 170 6.25 23.28 -38.69
CA ALA A 170 6.02 22.73 -40.02
C ALA A 170 6.24 23.78 -41.13
N ASN A 171 5.71 24.99 -40.95
CA ASN A 171 5.90 26.08 -41.90
C ASN A 171 7.38 26.48 -42.06
N ARG A 172 8.13 26.50 -40.95
CA ARG A 172 9.57 26.75 -40.95
C ARG A 172 10.33 25.70 -41.75
N LEU A 173 10.03 24.41 -41.55
CA LEU A 173 10.68 23.33 -42.31
C LEU A 173 10.40 23.45 -43.81
N SER A 174 9.13 23.66 -44.19
CA SER A 174 8.73 23.75 -45.60
C SER A 174 9.30 24.98 -46.31
N THR A 175 9.19 26.17 -45.69
CA THR A 175 9.78 27.40 -46.25
C THR A 175 11.31 27.33 -46.27
N GLY A 176 11.91 26.66 -45.30
CA GLY A 176 13.36 26.43 -45.24
C GLY A 176 13.87 25.54 -46.38
N ALA A 177 13.21 24.41 -46.64
CA ALA A 177 13.54 23.53 -47.77
C ALA A 177 13.40 24.28 -49.11
N ALA A 178 12.29 25.01 -49.29
CA ALA A 178 12.04 25.79 -50.50
C ALA A 178 13.10 26.91 -50.70
N ALA A 179 13.47 27.62 -49.64
CA ALA A 179 14.49 28.67 -49.67
C ALA A 179 15.86 28.13 -50.08
N ILE A 180 16.25 26.94 -49.61
CA ILE A 180 17.52 26.32 -49.96
C ILE A 180 17.51 25.79 -51.39
N MET A 181 16.46 25.08 -51.80
CA MET A 181 16.33 24.52 -53.16
C MET A 181 16.23 25.58 -54.26
N ALA A 182 15.77 26.78 -53.91
CA ALA A 182 15.75 27.90 -54.84
C ALA A 182 17.16 28.39 -55.22
N ASP A 183 18.23 27.95 -54.53
CA ASP A 183 19.65 28.12 -54.91
C ASP A 183 19.99 29.56 -55.34
N ASN A 184 19.63 30.52 -54.49
CA ASN A 184 19.80 31.96 -54.70
C ASN A 184 19.03 32.55 -55.90
N LYS A 185 18.02 31.85 -56.43
CA LYS A 185 17.05 32.37 -57.41
C LYS A 185 15.76 32.78 -56.72
N GLY A 186 15.82 33.86 -55.93
CA GLY A 186 14.68 34.43 -55.23
C GLY A 186 13.75 35.25 -56.15
N LEU A 187 12.76 35.92 -55.54
CA LEU A 187 12.06 37.04 -56.18
C LEU A 187 13.06 38.22 -56.27
N GLU A 188 13.21 38.81 -57.46
CA GLU A 188 14.06 39.98 -57.76
C GLU A 188 15.59 39.79 -57.63
N ASP A 189 16.19 38.84 -58.36
CA ASP A 189 17.65 38.76 -58.58
C ASP A 189 18.53 38.84 -57.29
N SER A 190 18.00 38.37 -56.15
CA SER A 190 18.70 38.39 -54.86
C SER A 190 18.89 36.99 -54.28
N GLU A 191 19.98 36.79 -53.54
CA GLU A 191 20.28 35.52 -52.85
C GLU A 191 19.36 35.23 -51.65
N LYS A 192 18.29 36.02 -51.43
CA LYS A 192 17.44 35.96 -50.23
C LYS A 192 16.07 35.36 -50.51
N HIS A 193 15.56 34.59 -49.53
CA HIS A 193 14.29 33.87 -49.62
C HIS A 193 13.48 33.99 -48.33
N LEU A 194 12.16 33.96 -48.46
CA LEU A 194 11.25 34.04 -47.32
C LEU A 194 11.34 32.77 -46.47
N TYR A 195 11.80 32.92 -45.23
CA TYR A 195 12.02 31.83 -44.28
C TYR A 195 11.25 32.09 -42.97
N ALA A 196 10.32 31.19 -42.63
CA ALA A 196 9.40 31.36 -41.50
C ALA A 196 9.99 30.93 -40.15
N TRP A 197 11.19 31.43 -39.79
CA TRP A 197 11.90 31.06 -38.55
C TRP A 197 11.04 31.18 -37.28
N HIS A 198 10.25 32.24 -37.13
CA HIS A 198 9.32 32.44 -36.01
C HIS A 198 7.84 32.47 -36.46
N GLY A 199 7.52 31.72 -37.52
CA GLY A 199 6.18 31.70 -38.11
C GLY A 199 5.99 32.68 -39.27
N SER A 200 4.75 32.73 -39.77
CA SER A 200 4.35 33.50 -40.96
C SER A 200 4.31 35.03 -40.71
N PRO A 201 4.70 35.89 -41.68
CA PRO A 201 5.10 35.56 -43.05
C PRO A 201 6.57 35.14 -43.20
N GLY A 202 7.37 35.12 -42.14
CA GLY A 202 8.80 34.86 -42.22
C GLY A 202 9.63 36.06 -42.65
N VAL A 203 10.95 35.86 -42.77
CA VAL A 203 11.95 36.90 -43.06
C VAL A 203 12.91 36.45 -44.17
N ASN A 204 13.45 37.41 -44.93
CA ASN A 204 14.31 37.12 -46.08
C ASN A 204 15.75 36.78 -45.68
N TRP A 205 16.14 35.51 -45.83
CA TRP A 205 17.47 35.00 -45.46
C TRP A 205 18.20 34.39 -46.67
N PRO A 206 19.54 34.49 -46.74
CA PRO A 206 20.34 33.73 -47.68
C PRO A 206 20.17 32.21 -47.52
N ALA A 207 20.13 31.46 -48.62
CA ALA A 207 19.96 30.01 -48.61
C ALA A 207 20.95 29.29 -47.67
N ARG A 208 22.21 29.74 -47.64
CA ARG A 208 23.23 29.23 -46.72
C ARG A 208 22.87 29.44 -45.25
N GLN A 209 22.36 30.63 -44.88
CA GLN A 209 21.98 30.94 -43.50
C GLN A 209 20.76 30.15 -43.05
N VAL A 210 19.79 29.93 -43.96
CA VAL A 210 18.64 29.04 -43.69
C VAL A 210 19.12 27.62 -43.42
N LYS A 211 20.05 27.10 -44.23
CA LYS A 211 20.63 25.78 -44.01
C LYS A 211 21.40 25.68 -42.70
N ASP A 212 22.24 26.67 -42.40
CA ASP A 212 23.02 26.71 -41.16
C ASP A 212 22.10 26.73 -39.92
N ASP A 213 20.99 27.49 -39.99
CA ASP A 213 19.98 27.51 -38.94
C ASP A 213 19.25 26.17 -38.78
N LEU A 214 18.72 25.58 -39.86
CA LEU A 214 18.06 24.27 -39.78
C LEU A 214 18.99 23.19 -39.21
N CYS A 215 20.25 23.15 -39.63
CA CYS A 215 21.23 22.20 -39.08
C CYS A 215 21.51 22.46 -37.59
N THR A 216 21.56 23.72 -37.16
CA THR A 216 21.98 24.07 -35.79
C THR A 216 20.80 24.04 -34.81
N SER A 217 19.75 24.79 -35.08
CA SER A 217 18.65 25.04 -34.14
C SER A 217 17.48 24.07 -34.29
N VAL A 218 17.42 23.28 -35.37
CA VAL A 218 16.49 22.15 -35.50
C VAL A 218 17.21 20.83 -35.28
N ILE A 219 18.09 20.41 -36.20
CA ILE A 219 18.75 19.10 -36.12
C ILE A 219 19.58 18.98 -34.84
N GLY A 220 20.37 20.01 -34.51
CA GLY A 220 21.15 20.04 -33.27
C GLY A 220 20.30 19.99 -31.99
N ALA A 221 19.12 20.63 -32.00
CA ALA A 221 18.21 20.62 -30.84
C ALA A 221 17.62 19.21 -30.59
N PHE A 222 17.18 18.52 -31.65
CA PHE A 222 16.74 17.12 -31.56
C PHE A 222 17.86 16.19 -31.14
N ALA A 223 19.05 16.34 -31.71
CA ALA A 223 20.20 15.50 -31.37
C ALA A 223 20.57 15.65 -29.88
N THR A 224 20.54 16.87 -29.37
CA THR A 224 20.79 17.17 -27.94
C THR A 224 19.73 16.55 -27.05
N ALA A 225 18.44 16.68 -27.40
CA ALA A 225 17.36 16.08 -26.62
C ALA A 225 17.43 14.55 -26.61
N ILE A 226 17.67 13.93 -27.76
CA ILE A 226 17.80 12.47 -27.89
C ILE A 226 19.00 11.93 -27.11
N ALA A 227 20.13 12.65 -27.11
CA ALA A 227 21.28 12.29 -26.30
C ALA A 227 20.93 12.29 -24.79
N ALA A 228 20.25 13.34 -24.32
CA ALA A 228 19.79 13.42 -22.93
C ALA A 228 18.80 12.29 -22.58
N PHE A 229 17.90 11.92 -23.50
CA PHE A 229 16.99 10.78 -23.30
C PHE A 229 17.75 9.46 -23.14
N ASN A 230 18.77 9.23 -23.96
CA ASN A 230 19.57 8.01 -23.89
C ASN A 230 20.35 7.95 -22.57
N ASP A 231 20.92 9.08 -22.12
CA ASP A 231 21.65 9.17 -20.86
C ASP A 231 20.73 8.95 -19.65
N ALA A 232 19.52 9.52 -19.66
CA ALA A 232 18.50 9.32 -18.64
C ALA A 232 18.07 7.85 -18.56
N ASN A 233 17.84 7.21 -19.71
CA ASN A 233 17.51 5.77 -19.76
C ASN A 233 18.66 4.88 -19.28
N ALA A 234 19.89 5.16 -19.71
CA ALA A 234 21.06 4.40 -19.27
C ALA A 234 21.29 4.53 -17.76
N SER A 235 21.10 5.75 -17.23
CA SER A 235 21.17 6.00 -15.79
C SER A 235 20.09 5.24 -15.03
N MET A 236 18.85 5.26 -15.53
CA MET A 236 17.74 4.52 -14.91
C MET A 236 17.95 3.00 -14.98
N ASP A 237 18.46 2.47 -16.09
CA ASP A 237 18.79 1.05 -16.25
C ASP A 237 19.83 0.58 -15.23
N GLN A 238 20.89 1.36 -15.05
CA GLN A 238 21.90 1.08 -14.04
C GLN A 238 21.30 1.17 -12.64
N PHE A 239 20.51 2.20 -12.38
CA PHE A 239 19.90 2.45 -11.09
C PHE A 239 18.93 1.33 -10.68
N VAL A 240 18.11 0.85 -11.60
CA VAL A 240 17.26 -0.34 -11.43
C VAL A 240 18.12 -1.57 -11.12
N THR A 241 19.16 -1.81 -11.92
CA THR A 241 20.06 -2.96 -11.74
C THR A 241 20.71 -2.98 -10.35
N ASP A 242 21.21 -1.83 -9.89
CA ASP A 242 21.85 -1.69 -8.59
C ASP A 242 20.85 -1.95 -7.44
N ASN A 243 19.64 -1.39 -7.53
CA ASN A 243 18.61 -1.59 -6.52
C ASN A 243 18.09 -3.03 -6.47
N TYR A 244 17.91 -3.69 -7.62
CA TYR A 244 17.59 -5.12 -7.64
C TYR A 244 18.74 -5.98 -7.10
N THR A 245 19.99 -5.53 -7.22
CA THR A 245 21.13 -6.21 -6.60
C THR A 245 21.09 -6.10 -5.08
N ILE A 246 20.85 -4.90 -4.55
CA ILE A 246 20.66 -4.65 -3.11
C ILE A 246 19.54 -5.54 -2.55
N LEU A 247 18.39 -5.60 -3.25
CA LEU A 247 17.29 -6.49 -2.85
C LEU A 247 17.70 -7.96 -2.82
N ARG A 248 18.42 -8.44 -3.84
CA ARG A 248 18.86 -9.83 -3.92
C ARG A 248 19.84 -10.19 -2.82
N GLU A 249 20.78 -9.31 -2.51
CA GLU A 249 21.75 -9.49 -1.43
C GLU A 249 21.04 -9.53 -0.07
N ALA A 250 20.17 -8.57 0.21
CA ALA A 250 19.45 -8.49 1.48
C ALA A 250 18.48 -9.66 1.69
N LEU A 251 17.90 -10.19 0.61
CA LEU A 251 17.02 -11.37 0.64
C LEU A 251 17.78 -12.69 0.46
N ASN A 252 19.11 -12.67 0.35
CA ASN A 252 19.99 -13.83 0.17
C ASN A 252 19.58 -14.74 -1.02
N ILE A 253 19.28 -14.13 -2.17
CA ILE A 253 18.81 -14.81 -3.39
C ILE A 253 19.98 -14.99 -4.36
N SER A 254 20.21 -16.20 -4.87
CA SER A 254 21.30 -16.48 -5.83
C SER A 254 21.11 -15.72 -7.16
N GLU A 255 22.21 -15.29 -7.79
CA GLU A 255 22.26 -14.35 -8.93
C GLU A 255 21.45 -14.73 -10.19
N ASN A 256 20.98 -15.97 -10.34
CA ASN A 256 20.50 -16.53 -11.63
C ASN A 256 18.98 -16.75 -11.78
N GLY A 257 18.12 -16.21 -10.91
CA GLY A 257 16.64 -16.36 -11.00
C GLY A 257 15.89 -15.13 -11.54
N PRO A 258 14.73 -15.29 -12.24
CA PRO A 258 13.89 -14.16 -12.65
C PRO A 258 13.28 -13.44 -11.42
N ALA A 259 13.33 -12.10 -11.42
CA ALA A 259 12.96 -11.23 -10.28
C ALA A 259 11.51 -11.38 -9.78
N ILE A 260 10.61 -11.95 -10.59
CA ILE A 260 9.19 -12.13 -10.25
C ILE A 260 8.94 -13.39 -9.40
N GLY A 261 9.79 -14.42 -9.49
CA GLY A 261 9.70 -15.62 -8.61
C GLY A 261 10.38 -15.46 -7.25
N ALA A 262 11.21 -14.42 -7.11
CA ALA A 262 12.03 -14.13 -5.95
C ALA A 262 11.21 -13.66 -4.73
N PHE A 263 10.13 -12.90 -4.97
CA PHE A 263 9.24 -12.41 -3.92
C PHE A 263 8.49 -13.54 -3.20
N ALA A 264 7.98 -14.52 -3.97
CA ALA A 264 7.36 -15.72 -3.41
C ALA A 264 8.35 -16.58 -2.62
N THR A 265 9.63 -16.56 -3.00
CA THR A 265 10.71 -17.29 -2.29
C THR A 265 11.08 -16.60 -0.97
N ALA A 266 11.09 -15.26 -0.94
CA ALA A 266 11.29 -14.49 0.29
C ALA A 266 10.11 -14.67 1.27
N ILE A 267 8.87 -14.66 0.77
CA ILE A 267 7.66 -15.00 1.54
C ILE A 267 7.73 -16.45 2.04
N ALA A 268 8.18 -17.41 1.23
CA ALA A 268 8.35 -18.79 1.66
C ALA A 268 9.44 -18.94 2.74
N ALA A 269 10.58 -18.25 2.60
CA ALA A 269 11.62 -18.23 3.62
C ALA A 269 11.16 -17.57 4.93
N PHE A 270 10.30 -16.55 4.83
CA PHE A 270 9.64 -15.93 5.98
C PHE A 270 8.62 -16.87 6.64
N ASN A 271 7.79 -17.56 5.84
CA ASN A 271 6.84 -18.56 6.34
C ASN A 271 7.56 -19.75 6.98
N ASP A 272 8.69 -20.19 6.41
CA ASP A 272 9.53 -21.24 6.99
C ASP A 272 10.18 -20.78 8.30
N ALA A 273 10.58 -19.51 8.40
CA ALA A 273 11.10 -18.93 9.63
C ALA A 273 10.02 -18.81 10.72
N ASN A 274 8.79 -18.40 10.36
CA ASN A 274 7.64 -18.38 11.27
C ASN A 274 7.23 -19.79 11.71
N ALA A 275 7.19 -20.76 10.79
CA ALA A 275 6.88 -22.15 11.13
C ALA A 275 7.95 -22.76 12.06
N SER A 276 9.22 -22.43 11.83
CA SER A 276 10.33 -22.82 12.74
C SER A 276 10.19 -22.18 14.12
N MET A 277 9.59 -20.98 14.20
CA MET A 277 9.30 -20.26 15.44
C MET A 277 8.17 -20.87 16.24
N ASP A 278 7.05 -21.17 15.57
CA ASP A 278 5.89 -21.81 16.19
C ASP A 278 6.30 -23.18 16.75
N GLN A 279 7.14 -23.90 16.01
CA GLN A 279 7.73 -25.15 16.47
C GLN A 279 8.66 -24.94 17.67
N PHE A 280 9.46 -23.86 17.72
CA PHE A 280 10.32 -23.53 18.85
C PHE A 280 9.53 -23.20 20.13
N VAL A 281 8.45 -22.41 20.01
CA VAL A 281 7.54 -22.10 21.12
C VAL A 281 6.91 -23.38 21.66
N THR A 282 6.47 -24.26 20.76
CA THR A 282 5.89 -25.57 21.09
C THR A 282 6.89 -26.49 21.79
N ASP A 283 8.11 -26.57 21.28
CA ASP A 283 9.19 -27.38 21.86
C ASP A 283 9.58 -26.89 23.26
N ASN A 284 9.74 -25.58 23.47
CA ASN A 284 10.05 -25.01 24.78
C ASN A 284 8.93 -25.19 25.79
N TYR A 285 7.68 -25.02 25.35
CA TYR A 285 6.51 -25.27 26.18
C TYR A 285 6.49 -26.72 26.65
N THR A 286 6.79 -27.68 25.76
CA THR A 286 6.87 -29.10 26.09
C THR A 286 7.98 -29.42 27.09
N ILE A 287 9.17 -28.84 26.92
CA ILE A 287 10.30 -29.13 27.80
C ILE A 287 10.15 -28.47 29.18
N LEU A 288 9.64 -27.23 29.26
CA LEU A 288 9.29 -26.59 30.54
C LEU A 288 8.26 -27.40 31.31
N ARG A 289 7.30 -27.99 30.59
CA ARG A 289 6.25 -28.83 31.13
C ARG A 289 6.77 -30.17 31.68
N GLU A 290 7.70 -30.82 30.98
CA GLU A 290 8.39 -32.01 31.48
C GLU A 290 9.26 -31.72 32.71
N ALA A 291 10.03 -30.61 32.68
CA ALA A 291 10.92 -30.22 33.78
C ALA A 291 10.17 -29.83 35.06
N LEU A 292 8.93 -29.34 34.92
CA LEU A 292 8.04 -28.98 36.04
C LEU A 292 7.10 -30.13 36.47
N ASN A 293 7.24 -31.33 35.88
CA ASN A 293 6.40 -32.51 36.13
C ASN A 293 4.90 -32.25 35.91
N ILE A 294 4.59 -31.47 34.88
CA ILE A 294 3.24 -31.11 34.46
C ILE A 294 2.78 -32.15 33.42
N SER A 295 1.59 -32.75 33.63
CA SER A 295 1.08 -33.91 32.84
C SER A 295 0.97 -33.61 31.32
N GLU A 296 0.71 -34.65 30.49
CA GLU A 296 0.57 -34.60 29.02
C GLU A 296 -0.38 -33.51 28.46
N ASN A 297 -1.11 -32.80 29.34
CA ASN A 297 -2.13 -31.79 29.08
C ASN A 297 -1.82 -30.37 29.59
N GLY A 298 -0.58 -30.08 29.99
CA GLY A 298 -0.17 -28.75 30.47
C GLY A 298 -0.68 -28.45 31.88
N PRO A 299 -0.37 -27.27 32.47
CA PRO A 299 -1.39 -26.67 33.32
C PRO A 299 -2.59 -26.50 32.40
N GLU A 300 -3.80 -26.89 32.83
CA GLU A 300 -5.00 -26.84 32.00
C GLU A 300 -4.95 -25.60 31.09
N GLU A 301 -5.04 -25.79 29.76
CA GLU A 301 -5.51 -24.72 28.88
C GLU A 301 -6.57 -24.00 29.68
N SER A 302 -6.39 -22.71 29.97
CA SER A 302 -7.46 -21.97 30.61
C SER A 302 -8.62 -22.11 29.65
N SER A 303 -9.54 -23.02 29.97
CA SER A 303 -10.71 -23.30 29.16
C SER A 303 -11.29 -21.93 28.87
N PHE A 304 -11.39 -21.55 27.60
CA PHE A 304 -12.02 -20.29 27.25
C PHE A 304 -13.35 -20.25 28.01
N ASN A 305 -13.40 -19.39 29.03
CA ASN A 305 -14.53 -19.37 29.94
C ASN A 305 -15.61 -18.61 29.21
N LYS A 306 -16.45 -19.38 28.50
CA LYS A 306 -17.57 -18.85 27.73
C LYS A 306 -18.40 -17.97 28.65
N VAL A 307 -18.65 -16.74 28.21
CA VAL A 307 -19.62 -15.88 28.86
C VAL A 307 -20.96 -16.60 28.81
N THR A 308 -21.60 -16.81 29.95
CA THR A 308 -22.93 -17.43 30.00
C THR A 308 -24.02 -16.41 29.65
N MET A 309 -25.22 -16.89 29.32
CA MET A 309 -26.37 -16.01 29.11
C MET A 309 -26.64 -15.12 30.33
N GLU A 310 -26.55 -15.70 31.53
CA GLU A 310 -26.75 -15.00 32.80
C GLU A 310 -25.68 -13.91 33.01
N GLN A 311 -24.42 -14.22 32.71
CA GLN A 311 -23.34 -13.23 32.77
C GLN A 311 -23.54 -12.11 31.75
N LEU A 312 -23.86 -12.44 30.49
CA LEU A 312 -24.08 -11.44 29.45
C LEU A 312 -25.24 -10.50 29.80
N GLN A 313 -26.36 -11.04 30.29
CA GLN A 313 -27.50 -10.24 30.76
C GLN A 313 -27.17 -9.40 32.00
N ALA A 314 -26.31 -9.91 32.90
CA ALA A 314 -25.85 -9.13 34.05
C ALA A 314 -24.94 -7.96 33.63
N VAL A 315 -24.13 -8.14 32.59
CA VAL A 315 -23.30 -7.07 32.01
C VAL A 315 -24.14 -6.06 31.24
N PHE A 316 -25.07 -6.54 30.40
CA PHE A 316 -26.00 -5.76 29.58
C PHE A 316 -27.30 -5.46 30.34
N ASN A 317 -27.16 -4.61 31.36
CA ASN A 317 -28.20 -4.42 32.36
C ASN A 317 -29.26 -3.35 32.01
N GLN A 318 -29.20 -2.71 30.84
CA GLN A 318 -30.22 -1.74 30.42
C GLN A 318 -31.51 -2.41 29.92
N GLY A 319 -31.46 -3.73 29.71
CA GLY A 319 -32.61 -4.54 29.31
C GLY A 319 -32.84 -4.57 27.81
N ASN A 320 -31.97 -3.95 27.00
CA ASN A 320 -32.10 -3.97 25.55
C ASN A 320 -31.85 -5.39 25.03
N PHE A 321 -30.73 -6.01 25.41
CA PHE A 321 -30.42 -7.38 25.02
C PHE A 321 -31.47 -8.38 25.53
N ALA A 322 -31.88 -8.22 26.80
CA ALA A 322 -32.87 -9.09 27.44
C ALA A 322 -34.26 -9.01 26.79
N SER A 323 -34.56 -7.93 26.05
CA SER A 323 -35.83 -7.76 25.33
C SER A 323 -35.91 -8.52 24.00
N LEU A 324 -34.77 -9.01 23.49
CA LEU A 324 -34.72 -9.79 22.25
C LEU A 324 -35.40 -11.16 22.43
N PRO A 325 -35.94 -11.77 21.35
CA PRO A 325 -36.38 -13.16 21.39
C PRO A 325 -35.26 -14.11 21.85
N ALA A 326 -35.61 -15.14 22.63
CA ALA A 326 -34.62 -16.06 23.23
C ALA A 326 -33.69 -16.72 22.20
N GLU A 327 -34.21 -17.11 21.04
CA GLU A 327 -33.40 -17.67 19.94
C GLU A 327 -32.38 -16.66 19.40
N GLN A 328 -32.75 -15.39 19.34
CA GLN A 328 -31.84 -14.32 18.90
C GLN A 328 -30.77 -14.05 19.96
N GLN A 329 -31.13 -14.01 21.25
CA GLN A 329 -30.15 -13.91 22.34
C GLN A 329 -29.14 -15.05 22.28
N GLN A 330 -29.60 -16.29 22.11
CA GLN A 330 -28.73 -17.46 22.02
C GLN A 330 -27.80 -17.38 20.81
N ARG A 331 -28.32 -17.05 19.63
CA ARG A 331 -27.49 -16.90 18.42
C ARG A 331 -26.41 -15.83 18.59
N ILE A 332 -26.74 -14.72 19.23
CA ILE A 332 -25.77 -13.65 19.51
C ILE A 332 -24.71 -14.14 20.51
N LEU A 333 -25.12 -14.81 21.59
CA LEU A 333 -24.21 -15.36 22.60
C LEU A 333 -23.22 -16.38 22.01
N ASP A 334 -23.71 -17.27 21.15
CA ASP A 334 -22.89 -18.30 20.52
C ASP A 334 -21.81 -17.67 19.63
N GLN A 335 -22.19 -16.69 18.80
CA GLN A 335 -21.28 -16.00 17.89
C GLN A 335 -20.30 -15.08 18.64
N LEU A 336 -20.77 -14.40 19.70
CA LEU A 336 -19.94 -13.60 20.59
C LEU A 336 -18.83 -14.44 21.23
N ASN A 337 -19.19 -15.60 21.79
CA ASN A 337 -18.24 -16.51 22.42
C ASN A 337 -17.28 -17.14 21.42
N ALA A 338 -17.79 -17.60 20.26
CA ALA A 338 -16.94 -18.17 19.21
C ALA A 338 -15.89 -17.15 18.74
N MET A 339 -16.32 -15.91 18.52
CA MET A 339 -15.41 -14.84 18.11
C MET A 339 -14.39 -14.51 19.20
N MET A 340 -14.81 -14.32 20.45
CA MET A 340 -13.88 -14.06 21.56
C MET A 340 -12.84 -15.18 21.72
N GLU A 341 -13.26 -16.43 21.54
CA GLU A 341 -12.38 -17.59 21.55
C GLU A 341 -11.34 -17.51 20.43
N HIS A 342 -11.79 -17.27 19.19
CA HIS A 342 -10.91 -17.14 18.02
C HIS A 342 -9.96 -15.94 18.11
N ALA A 343 -10.43 -14.80 18.60
CA ALA A 343 -9.66 -13.57 18.74
C ALA A 343 -8.70 -13.58 19.95
N GLY A 344 -8.64 -14.66 20.74
CA GLY A 344 -7.83 -14.72 21.95
C GLY A 344 -8.28 -13.75 23.05
N ILE A 345 -9.56 -13.37 23.07
CA ILE A 345 -10.20 -12.55 24.11
C ILE A 345 -10.57 -13.48 25.27
N ASN A 346 -9.55 -14.03 25.93
CA ASN A 346 -9.67 -15.20 26.82
C ASN A 346 -9.39 -14.90 28.30
N THR A 347 -9.09 -13.64 28.66
CA THR A 347 -8.98 -13.19 30.05
C THR A 347 -10.23 -12.41 30.46
N PRO A 348 -10.61 -12.38 31.75
CA PRO A 348 -11.72 -11.56 32.23
C PRO A 348 -11.58 -10.08 31.82
N GLN A 349 -10.34 -9.56 31.79
CA GLN A 349 -10.04 -8.18 31.38
C GLN A 349 -10.32 -7.94 29.90
N ARG A 350 -9.88 -8.83 29.01
CA ARG A 350 -10.13 -8.73 27.57
C ARG A 350 -11.62 -8.89 27.27
N GLN A 351 -12.27 -9.89 27.86
CA GLN A 351 -13.70 -10.13 27.71
C GLN A 351 -14.51 -8.92 28.22
N ALA A 352 -14.18 -8.38 29.38
CA ALA A 352 -14.84 -7.20 29.92
C ALA A 352 -14.71 -5.98 28.99
N ALA A 353 -13.52 -5.75 28.42
CA ALA A 353 -13.29 -4.61 27.52
C ALA A 353 -14.07 -4.76 26.21
N PHE A 354 -14.10 -5.98 25.67
CA PHE A 354 -14.85 -6.28 24.46
C PHE A 354 -16.36 -6.13 24.68
N LEU A 355 -16.91 -6.73 25.74
CA LEU A 355 -18.33 -6.60 26.10
C LEU A 355 -18.73 -5.14 26.33
N ALA A 356 -17.89 -4.34 27.01
CA ALA A 356 -18.15 -2.93 27.24
C ALA A 356 -18.19 -2.12 25.93
N THR A 357 -17.32 -2.45 24.99
CA THR A 357 -17.32 -1.83 23.66
C THR A 357 -18.61 -2.18 22.92
N CYS A 358 -18.95 -3.46 22.80
CA CYS A 358 -20.19 -3.89 22.16
C CYS A 358 -21.44 -3.27 22.80
N ALA A 359 -21.51 -3.21 24.13
CA ALA A 359 -22.66 -2.65 24.84
C ALA A 359 -22.95 -1.21 24.42
N ILE A 360 -21.91 -0.40 24.24
CA ILE A 360 -22.05 1.01 23.94
C ILE A 360 -22.23 1.26 22.43
N GLU A 361 -21.43 0.61 21.58
CA GLU A 361 -21.45 0.85 20.13
C GLU A 361 -22.71 0.30 19.44
N SER A 362 -23.37 -0.69 20.04
CA SER A 362 -24.54 -1.35 19.45
C SER A 362 -25.79 -1.33 20.33
N GLY A 363 -25.77 -0.59 21.46
CA GLY A 363 -26.84 -0.61 22.46
C GLY A 363 -27.16 -2.02 22.93
N GLU A 364 -26.18 -2.69 23.52
CA GLU A 364 -26.27 -4.07 24.00
C GLU A 364 -26.64 -5.07 22.89
N LEU A 365 -26.01 -4.95 21.72
CA LEU A 365 -26.19 -5.84 20.56
C LEU A 365 -27.61 -5.86 19.98
N THR A 366 -28.32 -4.72 20.08
CA THR A 366 -29.65 -4.56 19.48
C THR A 366 -29.64 -3.69 18.22
N MET A 367 -28.66 -2.78 18.09
CA MET A 367 -28.48 -1.90 16.94
C MET A 367 -27.33 -2.39 16.06
N TRP A 368 -27.68 -3.19 15.05
CA TRP A 368 -26.71 -3.82 14.13
C TRP A 368 -26.30 -2.94 12.95
N TYR A 369 -26.85 -1.73 12.86
CA TYR A 369 -26.41 -0.69 11.95
C TYR A 369 -26.69 0.70 12.52
N GLU A 370 -25.92 1.67 12.07
CA GLU A 370 -26.06 3.07 12.47
C GLU A 370 -27.44 3.59 12.05
N GLY A 371 -28.21 4.10 13.02
CA GLY A 371 -29.58 4.56 12.78
C GLY A 371 -30.69 3.53 12.96
N ALA A 372 -30.38 2.33 13.49
CA ALA A 372 -31.35 1.31 13.87
C ALA A 372 -32.21 1.68 15.11
N TYR A 373 -32.73 2.90 15.17
CA TYR A 373 -33.63 3.38 16.22
C TYR A 373 -34.69 4.35 15.65
N PRO A 374 -35.85 4.52 16.32
CA PRO A 374 -36.89 5.44 15.85
C PRO A 374 -36.37 6.87 15.66
N GLY A 375 -36.43 7.38 14.43
CA GLY A 375 -35.91 8.71 14.08
C GLY A 375 -34.40 8.77 13.85
N GLY A 376 -33.74 7.63 13.64
CA GLY A 376 -32.34 7.57 13.23
C GLY A 376 -32.07 8.19 11.85
N PRO A 377 -30.80 8.46 11.52
CA PRO A 377 -30.38 9.02 10.24
C PRO A 377 -30.86 8.15 9.06
N ASP A 378 -31.33 8.81 8.00
CA ASP A 378 -31.69 8.16 6.74
C ASP A 378 -30.52 8.17 5.75
N ALA A 379 -30.74 7.60 4.56
CA ALA A 379 -29.72 7.52 3.52
C ALA A 379 -29.20 8.91 3.10
N ASP A 380 -30.06 9.93 3.09
CA ASP A 380 -29.66 11.29 2.72
C ASP A 380 -28.73 11.89 3.79
N TRP A 381 -29.03 11.65 5.07
CA TRP A 381 -28.14 12.03 6.16
C TRP A 381 -26.76 11.38 6.01
N PHE A 382 -26.71 10.06 5.77
CA PHE A 382 -25.44 9.35 5.62
C PHE A 382 -24.65 9.83 4.40
N ASN A 383 -25.31 10.07 3.28
CA ASN A 383 -24.64 10.61 2.10
C ASN A 383 -24.17 12.06 2.32
N ALA A 384 -24.85 12.85 3.15
CA ALA A 384 -24.44 14.21 3.49
C ALA A 384 -23.27 14.27 4.49
N HIS A 385 -23.07 13.24 5.31
CA HIS A 385 -22.03 13.21 6.36
C HIS A 385 -20.84 12.31 6.04
N TYR A 386 -21.06 11.21 5.33
CA TYR A 386 -20.05 10.22 4.93
C TYR A 386 -19.90 10.08 3.41
N GLY A 387 -20.60 10.87 2.59
CA GLY A 387 -20.44 10.82 1.13
C GLY A 387 -19.05 11.29 0.66
N PRO A 388 -18.65 11.00 -0.60
CA PRO A 388 -17.31 11.29 -1.13
C PRO A 388 -16.92 12.77 -1.12
N GLN A 389 -17.90 13.67 -1.07
CA GLN A 389 -17.71 15.11 -0.98
C GLN A 389 -17.36 15.61 0.44
N THR A 390 -17.45 14.75 1.45
CA THR A 390 -17.23 15.11 2.85
C THR A 390 -15.82 14.73 3.29
N PRO A 391 -15.18 15.47 4.22
CA PRO A 391 -13.88 15.08 4.77
C PRO A 391 -13.92 13.68 5.37
N LYS A 392 -15.00 13.35 6.11
CA LYS A 392 -15.13 12.03 6.73
C LYS A 392 -15.28 10.92 5.69
N GLY A 393 -16.06 11.13 4.64
CA GLY A 393 -16.18 10.19 3.53
C GLY A 393 -14.84 9.92 2.85
N GLN A 394 -14.00 10.95 2.67
CA GLN A 394 -12.66 10.80 2.10
C GLN A 394 -11.75 9.96 3.00
N GLU A 395 -11.76 10.18 4.32
CA GLU A 395 -11.03 9.33 5.29
C GLU A 395 -11.50 7.87 5.25
N LEU A 396 -12.80 7.66 5.04
CA LEU A 396 -13.44 6.34 4.99
C LEU A 396 -13.26 5.64 3.62
N GLY A 397 -12.58 6.29 2.67
CA GLY A 397 -12.38 5.79 1.30
C GLY A 397 -13.64 5.76 0.45
N ASN A 398 -14.67 6.51 0.84
CA ASN A 398 -15.90 6.65 0.06
C ASN A 398 -15.62 7.53 -1.16
N ILE A 399 -15.86 7.00 -2.36
CA ILE A 399 -15.50 7.62 -3.63
C ILE A 399 -16.66 7.73 -4.61
N GLU A 400 -17.75 6.97 -4.39
CA GLU A 400 -18.94 6.99 -5.26
C GLU A 400 -20.12 7.69 -4.58
N PRO A 401 -20.99 8.40 -5.34
CA PRO A 401 -22.26 8.87 -4.81
C PRO A 401 -23.08 7.73 -4.23
N GLY A 402 -23.57 7.89 -3.00
CA GLY A 402 -24.31 6.84 -2.28
C GLY A 402 -23.46 6.00 -1.31
N ASP A 403 -22.13 6.15 -1.35
CA ASP A 403 -21.22 5.39 -0.48
C ASP A 403 -21.44 5.63 1.01
N GLY A 404 -21.81 6.85 1.38
CA GLY A 404 -22.08 7.17 2.78
C GLY A 404 -23.18 6.28 3.36
N ALA A 405 -24.30 6.16 2.65
CA ALA A 405 -25.38 5.26 3.06
C ALA A 405 -25.02 3.79 2.83
N ARG A 406 -24.38 3.45 1.71
CA ARG A 406 -24.04 2.06 1.39
C ARG A 406 -23.11 1.44 2.45
N PHE A 407 -22.08 2.18 2.87
CA PHE A 407 -21.07 1.77 3.84
C PHE A 407 -21.22 2.48 5.20
N MET A 408 -22.46 2.75 5.62
CA MET A 408 -22.78 3.17 6.99
C MET A 408 -22.30 2.14 8.03
N GLY A 409 -22.18 2.55 9.29
CA GLY A 409 -21.77 1.67 10.38
C GLY A 409 -22.64 0.43 10.50
N ARG A 410 -22.02 -0.75 10.60
CA ARG A 410 -22.69 -2.03 10.85
C ARG A 410 -21.94 -2.92 11.83
N GLY A 411 -22.68 -3.85 12.41
CA GLY A 411 -22.15 -4.83 13.35
C GLY A 411 -21.93 -4.28 14.76
N PRO A 412 -21.35 -5.10 15.65
CA PRO A 412 -21.28 -4.81 17.08
C PRO A 412 -20.26 -3.73 17.45
N ILE A 413 -19.37 -3.34 16.52
CA ILE A 413 -18.39 -2.27 16.67
C ILE A 413 -18.52 -1.17 15.61
N GLN A 414 -19.62 -1.15 14.84
CA GLN A 414 -19.91 -0.13 13.81
C GLN A 414 -18.79 0.05 12.76
N VAL A 415 -18.47 -1.02 12.02
CA VAL A 415 -17.54 -0.92 10.87
C VAL A 415 -18.16 -0.03 9.80
N THR A 416 -17.45 1.03 9.42
CA THR A 416 -17.95 2.11 8.54
C THR A 416 -16.94 2.41 7.44
N GLY A 417 -17.41 2.72 6.23
CA GLY A 417 -16.58 3.20 5.12
C GLY A 417 -16.12 2.13 4.13
N ARG A 418 -16.11 2.48 2.83
CA ARG A 418 -15.75 1.57 1.74
C ARG A 418 -14.42 0.87 1.97
N SER A 419 -13.38 1.59 2.38
CA SER A 419 -12.05 1.01 2.61
C SER A 419 -12.09 -0.08 3.67
N ASN A 420 -12.83 0.13 4.77
CA ASN A 420 -12.95 -0.87 5.83
C ASN A 420 -13.74 -2.09 5.40
N TYR A 421 -14.81 -1.91 4.62
CA TYR A 421 -15.54 -3.03 4.03
C TYR A 421 -14.69 -3.85 3.06
N GLN A 422 -13.80 -3.20 2.29
CA GLN A 422 -12.86 -3.88 1.41
C GLN A 422 -11.82 -4.67 2.21
N HIS A 423 -11.16 -4.03 3.18
CA HIS A 423 -10.15 -4.71 4.02
C HIS A 423 -10.75 -5.88 4.81
N PHE A 424 -11.97 -5.73 5.33
CA PHE A 424 -12.67 -6.83 5.97
C PHE A 424 -12.98 -7.96 4.99
N THR A 425 -13.39 -7.64 3.76
CA THR A 425 -13.64 -8.63 2.71
C THR A 425 -12.40 -9.47 2.41
N ASP A 426 -11.26 -8.81 2.26
CA ASP A 426 -10.00 -9.47 1.95
C ASP A 426 -9.55 -10.36 3.14
N TRP A 427 -9.60 -9.81 4.36
CA TRP A 427 -9.27 -10.55 5.58
C TRP A 427 -10.20 -11.74 5.82
N TYR A 428 -11.51 -11.59 5.62
CA TYR A 428 -12.49 -12.66 5.83
C TYR A 428 -12.25 -13.81 4.85
N ASN A 429 -12.01 -13.49 3.58
CA ASN A 429 -11.73 -14.52 2.57
C ASN A 429 -10.41 -15.23 2.83
N GLN A 430 -9.41 -14.54 3.37
CA GLN A 430 -8.14 -15.16 3.75
C GLN A 430 -8.27 -16.03 5.00
N SER A 431 -9.00 -15.57 6.01
CA SER A 431 -9.06 -16.20 7.34
C SER A 431 -10.04 -17.38 7.37
N TYR A 432 -11.22 -17.23 6.76
CA TYR A 432 -12.25 -18.27 6.74
C TYR A 432 -12.26 -19.11 5.46
N ASN A 433 -11.56 -18.67 4.40
CA ASN A 433 -11.48 -19.34 3.10
C ASN A 433 -12.85 -19.91 2.60
N PRO A 434 -13.90 -19.08 2.56
CA PRO A 434 -15.22 -19.51 2.12
C PRO A 434 -15.19 -19.85 0.63
N ASN A 435 -16.01 -20.83 0.23
CA ASN A 435 -16.17 -21.20 -1.17
C ASN A 435 -17.67 -21.19 -1.54
N PRO A 436 -18.14 -20.24 -2.37
CA PRO A 436 -17.37 -19.19 -3.04
C PRO A 436 -16.87 -18.08 -2.10
N PRO A 437 -15.86 -17.28 -2.51
CA PRO A 437 -15.46 -16.08 -1.79
C PRO A 437 -16.62 -15.12 -1.56
N MET A 438 -16.62 -14.43 -0.42
CA MET A 438 -17.62 -13.43 -0.05
C MET A 438 -17.19 -12.03 -0.53
N ASP A 439 -18.15 -11.16 -0.82
CA ASP A 439 -17.90 -9.75 -1.14
C ASP A 439 -18.83 -8.85 -0.31
N PHE A 440 -18.30 -8.32 0.80
CA PHE A 440 -19.06 -7.44 1.68
C PHE A 440 -19.15 -6.00 1.14
N THR A 441 -18.38 -5.66 0.10
CA THR A 441 -18.57 -4.38 -0.59
C THR A 441 -19.79 -4.41 -1.50
N GLN A 442 -20.08 -5.59 -2.08
CA GLN A 442 -21.28 -5.83 -2.87
C GLN A 442 -22.54 -6.00 -1.99
N THR A 443 -22.42 -6.67 -0.85
CA THR A 443 -23.56 -6.95 0.05
C THR A 443 -23.26 -6.52 1.50
N PRO A 444 -23.10 -5.20 1.77
CA PRO A 444 -22.68 -4.70 3.07
C PRO A 444 -23.66 -4.98 4.22
N GLU A 445 -24.95 -5.18 3.91
CA GLU A 445 -25.99 -5.57 4.86
C GLU A 445 -25.73 -6.91 5.56
N LEU A 446 -24.84 -7.76 5.03
CA LEU A 446 -24.45 -8.99 5.70
C LEU A 446 -23.83 -8.74 7.08
N LEU A 447 -23.12 -7.62 7.28
CA LEU A 447 -22.56 -7.26 8.59
C LEU A 447 -23.63 -6.98 9.67
N GLN A 448 -24.91 -6.88 9.29
CA GLN A 448 -26.01 -6.80 10.26
C GLN A 448 -26.39 -8.18 10.83
N GLN A 449 -25.89 -9.26 10.24
CA GLN A 449 -26.09 -10.61 10.74
C GLN A 449 -25.02 -10.94 11.79
N PRO A 450 -25.36 -11.58 12.93
CA PRO A 450 -24.40 -11.85 14.00
C PRO A 450 -23.10 -12.54 13.55
N GLU A 451 -23.21 -13.56 12.69
CA GLU A 451 -22.08 -14.27 12.06
C GLU A 451 -21.03 -13.30 11.49
N TYR A 452 -21.44 -12.48 10.51
CA TYR A 452 -20.52 -11.61 9.78
C TYR A 452 -20.20 -10.33 10.56
N GLY A 453 -21.12 -9.84 11.37
CA GLY A 453 -20.88 -8.68 12.24
C GLY A 453 -19.82 -8.99 13.31
N PHE A 454 -19.86 -10.17 13.92
CA PHE A 454 -18.82 -10.58 14.85
C PHE A 454 -17.50 -10.92 14.14
N ALA A 455 -17.53 -11.54 12.96
CA ALA A 455 -16.30 -11.70 12.16
C ALA A 455 -15.66 -10.35 11.80
N ALA A 456 -16.46 -9.32 11.50
CA ALA A 456 -15.96 -7.97 11.27
C ALA A 456 -15.38 -7.33 12.54
N ALA A 457 -15.93 -7.65 13.71
CA ALA A 457 -15.36 -7.26 14.99
C ALA A 457 -14.05 -8.01 15.30
N GLU A 458 -13.97 -9.29 14.97
CA GLU A 458 -12.76 -10.12 15.07
C GLU A 458 -11.62 -9.52 14.26
N TRP A 459 -11.89 -9.23 12.98
CA TRP A 459 -10.95 -8.58 12.07
C TRP A 459 -10.39 -7.30 12.69
N TYR A 460 -11.26 -6.39 13.09
CA TYR A 460 -10.83 -5.09 13.62
C TYR A 460 -10.03 -5.28 14.91
N TRP A 461 -10.50 -6.15 15.82
CA TRP A 461 -9.86 -6.39 17.10
C TRP A 461 -8.45 -6.98 16.99
N THR A 462 -8.29 -7.97 16.10
CA THR A 462 -7.03 -8.69 15.91
C THR A 462 -6.02 -7.86 15.12
N THR A 463 -6.46 -7.17 14.07
CA THR A 463 -5.56 -6.36 13.22
C THR A 463 -5.11 -5.05 13.85
N HIS A 464 -5.79 -4.57 14.90
CA HIS A 464 -5.44 -3.34 15.61
C HIS A 464 -4.80 -3.58 17.00
N GLY A 465 -4.43 -4.83 17.31
CA GLY A 465 -3.70 -5.16 18.55
C GLY A 465 -4.49 -4.90 19.83
N ILE A 466 -5.83 -4.97 19.79
CA ILE A 466 -6.68 -4.46 20.87
C ILE A 466 -6.56 -5.31 22.16
N ASN A 467 -6.19 -6.59 22.07
CA ASN A 467 -5.89 -7.41 23.25
C ASN A 467 -4.75 -6.80 24.09
N ALA A 468 -3.66 -6.37 23.45
CA ALA A 468 -2.54 -5.74 24.16
C ALA A 468 -2.94 -4.41 24.79
N ALA A 469 -3.81 -3.64 24.12
CA ALA A 469 -4.39 -2.43 24.69
C ALA A 469 -5.26 -2.72 25.93
N ALA A 470 -6.09 -3.77 25.87
CA ALA A 470 -6.90 -4.20 27.00
C ALA A 470 -6.04 -4.66 28.19
N ASP A 471 -4.94 -5.36 27.94
CA ASP A 471 -4.05 -5.87 28.99
C ASP A 471 -3.25 -4.75 29.68
N SER A 472 -2.80 -3.75 28.92
CA SER A 472 -1.90 -2.69 29.42
C SER A 472 -2.63 -1.45 29.94
N GLY A 473 -3.78 -1.11 29.35
CA GLY A 473 -4.52 0.13 29.63
C GLY A 473 -6.03 -0.05 29.81
N GLY A 474 -6.52 -1.29 29.81
CA GLY A 474 -7.94 -1.59 30.02
C GLY A 474 -8.85 -0.95 28.97
N ILE A 475 -10.09 -0.64 29.37
CA ILE A 475 -11.11 -0.08 28.47
C ILE A 475 -10.76 1.30 27.90
N ASP A 476 -9.93 2.09 28.56
CA ASP A 476 -9.55 3.43 28.08
C ASP A 476 -8.65 3.33 26.83
N ALA A 477 -7.63 2.48 26.89
CA ALA A 477 -6.76 2.22 25.74
C ALA A 477 -7.53 1.56 24.58
N VAL A 478 -8.46 0.65 24.88
CA VAL A 478 -9.37 0.09 23.86
C VAL A 478 -10.24 1.17 23.23
N THR A 479 -10.79 2.09 24.02
CA THR A 479 -11.63 3.18 23.51
C THR A 479 -10.85 4.15 22.64
N ASP A 480 -9.58 4.43 22.95
CA ASP A 480 -8.72 5.27 22.12
C ASP A 480 -8.52 4.71 20.71
N ILE A 481 -8.44 3.38 20.58
CA ILE A 481 -8.30 2.70 19.29
C ILE A 481 -9.63 2.66 18.54
N VAL A 482 -10.69 2.20 19.21
CA VAL A 482 -12.01 1.99 18.57
C VAL A 482 -12.69 3.30 18.20
N ASN A 483 -12.68 4.29 19.09
CA ASN A 483 -13.29 5.59 18.85
C ASN A 483 -12.69 6.68 19.76
N TYR A 484 -11.60 7.31 19.30
CA TYR A 484 -10.87 8.32 20.07
C TYR A 484 -11.74 9.48 20.58
N TYR A 485 -12.75 9.92 19.83
CA TYR A 485 -13.65 11.02 20.22
C TYR A 485 -14.97 10.55 20.86
N ASP A 486 -14.96 9.39 21.52
CA ASP A 486 -16.16 8.82 22.13
C ASP A 486 -16.66 9.63 23.34
N GLY A 487 -17.84 10.25 23.19
CA GLY A 487 -18.55 10.94 24.28
C GLY A 487 -19.13 10.00 25.35
N ASN A 488 -19.04 8.68 25.18
CA ASN A 488 -19.54 7.67 26.11
C ASN A 488 -18.44 6.95 26.91
N ARG A 489 -17.21 7.47 26.96
CA ARG A 489 -16.09 6.89 27.73
C ARG A 489 -16.47 6.48 29.15
N ASP A 490 -17.15 7.35 29.90
CA ASP A 490 -17.56 7.05 31.27
C ASP A 490 -18.56 5.88 31.33
N LYS A 491 -19.48 5.80 30.36
CA LYS A 491 -20.41 4.66 30.26
C LYS A 491 -19.68 3.36 29.91
N LYS A 492 -18.68 3.41 29.02
CA LYS A 492 -17.82 2.25 28.72
C LYS A 492 -17.07 1.77 29.96
N ARG A 493 -16.52 2.70 30.76
CA ARG A 493 -15.89 2.37 32.06
C ARG A 493 -16.87 1.72 33.01
N ASP A 494 -18.08 2.23 33.13
CA ASP A 494 -19.11 1.63 34.01
C ASP A 494 -19.47 0.20 33.59
N VAL A 495 -19.66 -0.04 32.28
CA VAL A 495 -19.93 -1.39 31.77
C VAL A 495 -18.71 -2.30 31.96
N TYR A 496 -17.50 -1.79 31.73
CA TYR A 496 -16.26 -2.54 31.91
C TYR A 496 -16.07 -3.01 33.35
N GLN A 497 -16.24 -2.13 34.33
CA GLN A 497 -16.12 -2.48 35.75
C GLN A 497 -17.20 -3.49 36.18
N ARG A 498 -18.41 -3.35 35.66
CA ARG A 498 -19.49 -4.33 35.86
C ARG A 498 -19.13 -5.69 35.24
N ALA A 499 -18.58 -5.70 34.03
CA ALA A 499 -18.16 -6.92 33.36
C ALA A 499 -17.04 -7.65 34.12
N LEU A 500 -16.01 -6.92 34.59
CA LEU A 500 -14.98 -7.49 35.46
C LEU A 500 -15.60 -8.16 36.71
N SER A 501 -16.51 -7.46 37.38
CA SER A 501 -17.18 -7.97 38.58
C SER A 501 -18.01 -9.24 38.32
N VAL A 502 -18.64 -9.35 37.15
CA VAL A 502 -19.48 -10.50 36.76
C VAL A 502 -18.64 -11.69 36.27
N LEU A 503 -17.54 -11.43 35.58
CA LEU A 503 -16.68 -12.45 34.99
C LEU A 503 -15.60 -12.97 35.97
N GLY A 504 -15.52 -12.41 37.18
CA GLY A 504 -14.57 -12.82 38.22
C GLY A 504 -13.16 -12.24 38.05
N GLY A 505 -13.07 -11.04 37.46
CA GLY A 505 -11.83 -10.28 37.28
C GLY A 505 -11.46 -9.36 38.44
#